data_AF-A0A209A1I8-F1
#
_entry.id   AF-A0A209A1I8-F1
#
_cell.length_a   1.000
_cell.length_b   1.000
_cell.length_c   1.000
_cell.angle_alpha   90.00
_cell.angle_beta   90.00
_cell.angle_gamma   90.00
#
_symmetry.space_group_name_H-M   'P 1'
#
loop_
_entity.id
_entity.type
_entity.pdbx_description
1 polymer ?
#
loop_
_entity_poly.entity_id
_entity_poly.type
_entity_poly.pdbx_seq_one_letter_code
_entity_poly.pdbx_strand_id
1 'polypeptide(L)' 'MLEFARKNIDSIDSVHFFSSAEVYGNLSNDVQSVSENDFGPLNCSELRACYAESKRMGETMCISWKVSTRFRVK' A
#
# COMPACT_ATOMS: atom_id res chain seq x y z
N MET A 1 0.36 5.38 -12.41
CA MET A 1 -1.02 5.76 -12.02
C MET A 1 -1.06 7.07 -11.25
N LEU A 2 -0.36 7.20 -10.12
CA LEU A 2 -0.35 8.44 -9.31
C LEU A 2 0.13 9.67 -10.10
N GLU A 3 1.23 9.56 -10.85
CA GLU A 3 1.71 10.63 -11.74
C GLU A 3 0.71 10.97 -12.86
N PHE A 4 0.02 9.96 -13.39
CA PHE A 4 -1.01 10.19 -14.40
C PHE A 4 -2.18 10.98 -13.81
N ALA A 5 -2.64 10.60 -12.61
CA ALA A 5 -3.69 11.33 -11.90
C ALA A 5 -3.27 12.78 -11.58
N ARG A 6 -2.01 13.00 -11.16
CA ARG A 6 -1.45 14.33 -10.91
C ARG A 6 -1.46 15.21 -12.16
N LYS A 7 -1.12 14.65 -13.33
CA LYS A 7 -1.11 15.38 -14.61
C LYS A 7 -2.51 15.72 -15.13
N ASN A 8 -3.55 15.03 -14.65
CA ASN A 8 -4.94 15.21 -15.08
C ASN A 8 -5.83 15.62 -13.91
N ILE A 9 -5.33 16.51 -13.04
CA ILE A 9 -6.01 16.90 -11.80
C ILE A 9 -7.37 17.58 -12.06
N ASP A 10 -7.55 18.20 -13.24
CA ASP A 10 -8.81 18.82 -13.65
C ASP A 10 -9.91 17.80 -13.95
N SER A 11 -9.56 16.53 -14.20
CA SER A 11 -10.50 15.46 -14.55
C SER A 11 -10.54 14.31 -13.53
N ILE A 12 -9.58 14.25 -12.60
CA ILE A 12 -9.45 13.17 -11.63
C ILE A 12 -9.40 13.75 -10.22
N ASP A 13 -10.49 13.56 -9.47
CA ASP A 13 -10.63 14.10 -8.11
C ASP A 13 -9.88 13.32 -7.02
N SER A 14 -9.71 12.01 -7.23
CA SER A 14 -9.02 11.12 -6.30
C SER A 14 -8.63 9.80 -6.95
N VAL A 15 -7.68 9.10 -6.33
CA VAL A 15 -7.29 7.73 -6.68
C VAL A 15 -7.55 6.81 -5.50
N HIS A 16 -8.08 5.61 -5.77
CA HIS A 16 -8.21 4.55 -4.78
C HIS A 16 -7.23 3.42 -5.07
N PHE A 17 -6.40 3.05 -4.09
CA PHE A 17 -5.45 1.96 -4.23
C PHE A 17 -5.96 0.69 -3.53
N PHE A 18 -6.17 -0.37 -4.31
CA PHE A 18 -6.55 -1.67 -3.77
C PHE A 18 -5.33 -2.43 -3.26
N SER A 19 -5.18 -2.49 -1.94
CA SER A 19 -4.17 -3.32 -1.29
C SER A 19 -4.61 -4.79 -1.13
N SER A 20 -3.98 -5.53 -0.23
CA SER A 20 -4.27 -6.95 0.07
C SER A 20 -3.82 -7.29 1.48
N ALA A 21 -4.43 -8.31 2.10
CA ALA A 21 -3.99 -8.84 3.40
C ALA A 21 -2.55 -9.36 3.40
N GLU A 22 -1.94 -9.61 2.23
CA GLU A 22 -0.53 -10.00 2.13
C GLU A 22 0.43 -8.92 2.67
N VAL A 23 0.00 -7.64 2.78
CA VAL A 23 0.83 -6.58 3.40
C VAL A 23 1.10 -6.83 4.87
N TYR A 24 0.27 -7.61 5.55
CA TYR A 24 0.47 -7.98 6.95
C TYR A 24 1.67 -8.92 7.14
N GLY A 25 2.12 -9.61 6.08
CA GLY A 25 3.27 -10.51 6.14
C GLY A 25 3.09 -11.66 7.12
N ASN A 26 4.20 -12.13 7.70
CA ASN A 26 4.18 -13.26 8.62
C ASN A 26 3.89 -12.80 10.06
N LEU A 27 2.61 -12.77 10.42
CA LEU A 27 2.19 -12.52 11.80
C LEU A 27 2.40 -13.77 12.68
N SER A 28 2.55 -13.56 14.00
CA SER A 28 2.60 -14.68 14.96
C SER A 28 1.28 -15.46 14.95
N ASN A 29 1.34 -16.78 15.15
CA ASN A 29 0.17 -17.64 15.26
C ASN A 29 -0.73 -17.28 16.46
N ASP A 30 -0.21 -16.55 17.44
CA ASP A 30 -0.96 -16.11 18.62
C ASP A 30 -1.87 -14.90 18.33
N VAL A 31 -1.71 -14.25 17.18
CA VAL A 31 -2.53 -13.11 16.76
C VAL A 31 -3.94 -13.59 16.38
N GLN A 32 -4.92 -13.28 17.24
CA GLN A 32 -6.32 -13.68 17.04
C GLN A 32 -7.09 -12.77 16.08
N SER A 33 -6.62 -11.54 15.87
CA SER A 33 -7.23 -10.54 14.99
C SER A 33 -6.15 -9.62 14.43
N VAL A 34 -6.31 -9.22 13.17
CA VAL A 34 -5.38 -8.31 12.48
C VAL A 34 -5.99 -6.91 12.42
N SER A 35 -5.23 -5.92 12.88
CA SER A 35 -5.48 -4.49 12.73
C SER A 35 -4.67 -3.92 11.55
N GLU A 36 -5.11 -2.79 10.99
CA GLU A 36 -4.40 -2.05 9.92
C GLU A 36 -3.02 -1.52 10.35
N ASN A 37 -2.69 -1.57 11.64
CA ASN A 37 -1.36 -1.22 12.16
C ASN A 37 -0.44 -2.44 12.36
N ASP A 38 -0.92 -3.65 12.13
CA ASP A 38 -0.14 -4.87 12.30
C ASP A 38 0.70 -5.14 11.06
N PHE A 39 2.02 -5.21 11.23
CA PHE A 39 2.93 -5.56 10.13
C PHE A 39 3.98 -6.56 10.62
N GLY A 40 3.90 -7.78 10.11
CA GLY A 40 4.87 -8.85 10.34
C GLY A 40 6.06 -8.77 9.37
N PRO A 41 7.14 -9.51 9.65
CA PRO A 41 8.26 -9.62 8.73
C PRO A 41 7.85 -10.26 7.39
N LEU A 42 8.54 -9.86 6.32
CA LEU A 42 8.53 -10.52 5.01
C LEU A 42 9.95 -10.86 4.62
N ASN A 43 10.16 -12.07 4.10
CA ASN A 43 11.44 -12.49 3.52
C ASN A 43 11.41 -12.21 2.01
N CYS A 44 12.22 -11.25 1.55
CA CYS A 44 12.26 -10.83 0.14
C CYS A 44 12.77 -11.92 -0.83
N SER A 45 13.37 -13.00 -0.32
CA SER A 45 13.84 -14.13 -1.12
C SER A 45 12.76 -15.19 -1.39
N GLU A 46 11.58 -15.06 -0.77
CA GLU A 46 10.46 -15.98 -1.02
C GLU A 46 9.74 -15.65 -2.33
N LEU A 47 9.29 -16.68 -3.05
CA LEU A 47 8.61 -16.51 -4.34
C LEU A 47 7.39 -15.58 -4.26
N ARG A 48 6.65 -15.62 -3.14
CA ARG A 48 5.45 -14.80 -2.92
C ARG A 48 5.76 -13.38 -2.46
N ALA A 49 7.00 -13.07 -2.09
CA ALA A 49 7.36 -11.77 -1.55
C ALA A 49 7.16 -10.65 -2.58
N CYS A 50 7.32 -10.94 -3.88
CA CYS A 50 7.15 -9.93 -4.93
C CYS A 50 5.77 -9.27 -4.89
N TYR A 51 4.70 -10.03 -4.63
CA TYR A 51 3.35 -9.49 -4.56
C TYR A 51 3.14 -8.69 -3.27
N ALA A 52 3.47 -9.27 -2.11
CA ALA A 52 3.29 -8.63 -0.82
C ALA A 52 4.10 -7.32 -0.70
N GLU A 53 5.37 -7.33 -1.10
CA GLU A 53 6.23 -6.14 -1.12
C GLU A 53 5.74 -5.09 -2.11
N SER A 54 5.21 -5.50 -3.28
CA SER A 54 4.62 -4.55 -4.23
C SER A 54 3.42 -3.80 -3.64
N LYS A 55 2.63 -4.46 -2.78
CA LYS A 55 1.48 -3.86 -2.11
C LYS A 55 1.93 -2.90 -1.00
N ARG A 56 2.90 -3.29 -0.17
CA ARG A 56 3.53 -2.40 0.83
C ARG A 56 4.12 -1.15 0.19
N MET A 57 4.83 -1.33 -0.92
CA MET A 57 5.36 -0.22 -1.72
C MET A 57 4.24 0.67 -2.25
N GLY A 58 3.16 0.10 -2.77
CA GLY A 58 2.01 0.85 -3.27
C GLY A 58 1.33 1.72 -2.21
N GLU A 59 1.11 1.18 -1.01
CA GLU A 59 0.59 1.95 0.13
C GLU A 59 1.53 3.09 0.53
N THR A 60 2.82 2.79 0.63
CA THR A 60 3.87 3.77 0.94
C THR A 60 3.89 4.91 -0.08
N MET A 61 3.77 4.58 -1.38
CA MET A 61 3.67 5.57 -2.45
C MET A 61 2.42 6.43 -2.30
N CYS A 62 1.27 5.85 -1.96
CA CYS A 62 0.02 6.60 -1.77
C CYS A 62 0.11 7.60 -0.62
N ILE A 63 0.68 7.19 0.52
CA ILE A 63 0.91 8.06 1.69
C ILE A 63 1.90 9.17 1.34
N SER A 64 3.04 8.82 0.74
CA SER A 64 4.05 9.79 0.32
C SER A 64 3.47 10.81 -0.66
N TRP A 65 2.62 10.37 -1.59
CA TRP A 65 1.96 11.25 -2.55
C TRP A 65 1.00 12.22 -1.87
N LYS A 66 0.18 11.73 -0.93
CA LYS A 66 -0.77 12.54 -0.17
C LYS A 66 -0.08 13.61 0.69
N VAL A 67 1.13 13.33 1.17
CA VAL A 67 1.94 14.29 1.94
C VAL A 67 2.65 15.28 1.02
N SER A 68 3.28 14.79 -0.05
CA SER A 68 4.11 15.61 -0.97
C SER A 68 3.27 16.46 -1.93
N THR A 69 2.07 15.99 -2.26
CA THR A 69 1.12 16.66 -3.15
C THR A 69 -0.21 16.79 -2.42
N ARG A 70 -0.93 17.91 -2.57
CA ARG A 70 -2.29 18.07 -2.01
C ARG A 70 -3.36 17.23 -2.74
N PHE A 71 -2.94 16.21 -3.50
CA PHE A 71 -3.83 15.34 -4.26
C PHE A 71 -4.46 14.27 -3.36
N ARG A 72 -5.76 13.98 -3.56
CA ARG A 72 -6.49 13.04 -2.72
C ARG A 72 -6.21 11.59 -3.13
N VAL A 73 -5.61 10.82 -2.24
CA VAL A 73 -5.42 9.37 -2.38
C VAL A 73 -6.12 8.67 -1.22
N LYS A 74 -6.86 7.59 -1.53
CA LYS A 74 -7.61 6.78 -0.58
C LYS A 74 -7.24 5.31 -0.67
#